data_AF-A0A7S4E6R5-F1
#
_entry.id   AF-A0A7S4E6R5-F1
#
_cell.length_a   1.000
_cell.length_b   1.000
_cell.length_c   1.000
_cell.angle_alpha   90.00
_cell.angle_beta   90.00
_cell.angle_gamma   90.00
#
_symmetry.space_group_name_H-M   'P 1'
#
loop_
_entity.id
_entity.type
_entity.pdbx_description
1 polymer ?
#
loop_
_entity_poly.entity_id
_entity_poly.type
_entity_poly.pdbx_seq_one_letter_code
_entity_poly.pdbx_strand_id
1 'polypeptide(L)'
;AIAAAAPGATPNVLDIGANHGIFAIFAALRGARVAAVEAQAALASLVKVSALANGVDVEVYHNAVLDVPAVVEIAELGAANDFNEGGTASLGAARMASEGGEEVMMAQVRTASVDLVASEVFGADATIDFLKIDVEGVEIPALRSSLELLGRGGVRDASVEFGPAKRWAESEQHGVAGANPAAAVDVLHKIDAAGYDAYLTWGRFCVPPLNATGELADEAFARECQLELVKSGLPHPCRKEVARLVARGSV
;
A
#
# COMPACT_ATOMS: atom_id res chain seq x y z
N ALA A 1 -2.52 16.48 -0.28
CA ALA A 1 -1.87 17.32 -1.31
C ALA A 1 -0.38 16.98 -1.24
N ILE A 2 0.18 16.45 -2.33
CA ILE A 2 1.61 16.10 -2.42
C ILE A 2 2.40 17.36 -2.04
N ALA A 3 3.28 17.27 -1.03
CA ALA A 3 4.17 18.37 -0.71
C ALA A 3 5.02 18.66 -1.96
N ALA A 4 4.92 19.90 -2.48
CA ALA A 4 5.64 20.28 -3.69
C ALA A 4 7.13 19.97 -3.52
N ALA A 5 7.70 19.22 -4.46
CA ALA A 5 9.13 19.03 -4.54
C ALA A 5 9.85 20.40 -4.59
N ALA A 6 11.13 20.43 -4.21
CA ALA A 6 11.94 21.63 -4.34
C ALA A 6 11.80 22.19 -5.78
N PRO A 7 11.68 23.51 -5.97
CA PRO A 7 11.50 24.10 -7.29
C PRO A 7 12.57 23.60 -8.27
N GLY A 8 12.15 22.88 -9.32
CA GLY A 8 13.04 22.33 -10.35
C GLY A 8 13.40 20.84 -10.23
N ALA A 9 12.98 20.13 -9.17
CA ALA A 9 13.17 18.68 -9.06
C ALA A 9 11.92 17.92 -9.54
N THR A 10 12.12 16.90 -10.39
CA THR A 10 11.08 15.95 -10.81
C THR A 10 10.71 15.06 -9.63
N PRO A 11 9.45 15.04 -9.15
CA PRO A 11 9.05 14.16 -8.05
C PRO A 11 9.12 12.69 -8.45
N ASN A 12 9.59 11.82 -7.55
CA ASN A 12 9.52 10.37 -7.69
C ASN A 12 8.25 9.84 -7.03
N VAL A 13 7.44 9.08 -7.77
CA VAL A 13 6.22 8.46 -7.27
C VAL A 13 6.28 6.95 -7.48
N LEU A 14 6.04 6.21 -6.40
CA LEU A 14 5.98 4.75 -6.42
C LEU A 14 4.54 4.30 -6.12
N ASP A 15 3.90 3.65 -7.08
CA ASP A 15 2.53 3.17 -7.01
C ASP A 15 2.51 1.64 -6.91
N ILE A 16 2.30 1.13 -5.70
CA ILE A 16 2.25 -0.31 -5.40
C ILE A 16 0.80 -0.78 -5.41
N GLY A 17 0.50 -1.78 -6.24
CA GLY A 17 -0.87 -2.19 -6.56
C GLY A 17 -1.52 -1.15 -7.48
N ALA A 18 -0.88 -0.95 -8.63
CA ALA A 18 -1.28 0.11 -9.57
C ALA A 18 -2.67 -0.14 -10.19
N ASN A 19 -3.11 -1.40 -10.24
CA ASN A 19 -4.40 -1.80 -10.76
C ASN A 19 -4.59 -1.27 -12.20
N HIS A 20 -5.63 -0.46 -12.45
CA HIS A 20 -5.86 0.19 -13.75
C HIS A 20 -4.88 1.33 -14.08
N GLY A 21 -3.96 1.68 -13.17
CA GLY A 21 -2.93 2.70 -13.37
C GLY A 21 -3.40 4.14 -13.17
N ILE A 22 -4.59 4.37 -12.64
CA ILE A 22 -5.17 5.73 -12.51
C ILE A 22 -4.23 6.67 -11.75
N PHE A 23 -3.63 6.21 -10.64
CA PHE A 23 -2.72 7.01 -9.83
C PHE A 23 -1.37 7.22 -10.52
N ALA A 24 -0.76 6.15 -11.05
CA ALA A 24 0.49 6.23 -11.81
C ALA A 24 0.40 7.20 -12.99
N ILE A 25 -0.64 7.08 -13.83
CA ILE A 25 -0.86 7.94 -15.00
C ILE A 25 -1.11 9.38 -14.58
N PHE A 26 -1.94 9.58 -13.55
CA PHE A 26 -2.19 10.93 -13.03
C PHE A 26 -0.89 11.59 -12.52
N ALA A 27 -0.06 10.88 -11.77
CA ALA A 27 1.21 11.38 -11.29
C ALA A 27 2.16 11.75 -12.45
N ALA A 28 2.28 10.87 -13.45
CA ALA A 28 3.12 11.10 -14.61
C ALA A 28 2.66 12.32 -15.43
N LEU A 29 1.34 12.50 -15.62
CA LEU A 29 0.76 13.69 -16.25
C LEU A 29 1.03 15.00 -15.47
N ARG A 30 1.36 14.89 -14.17
CA ARG A 30 1.81 16.04 -13.34
C ARG A 30 3.32 16.25 -13.38
N GLY A 31 4.04 15.52 -14.23
CA GLY A 31 5.48 15.64 -14.41
C GLY A 31 6.29 14.88 -13.38
N ALA A 32 5.72 13.87 -12.70
CA ALA A 32 6.47 12.96 -11.85
C ALA A 32 7.20 11.90 -12.67
N ARG A 33 8.31 11.39 -12.15
CA ARG A 33 8.91 10.12 -12.56
C ARG A 33 8.20 9.01 -11.79
N VAL A 34 7.64 8.03 -12.50
CA VAL A 34 6.71 7.06 -11.90
C VAL A 34 7.18 5.63 -12.11
N ALA A 35 7.15 4.86 -11.02
CA ALA A 35 7.21 3.41 -11.02
C ALA A 35 5.85 2.86 -10.56
N ALA A 36 5.30 1.91 -11.30
CA ALA A 36 4.03 1.27 -10.99
C ALA A 36 4.24 -0.25 -10.88
N VAL A 37 3.81 -0.86 -9.78
CA VAL A 37 3.90 -2.30 -9.55
C VAL A 37 2.51 -2.89 -9.59
N GLU A 38 2.31 -3.89 -10.45
CA GLU A 38 1.04 -4.58 -10.60
C GLU A 38 1.29 -6.08 -10.77
N ALA A 39 0.56 -6.89 -10.02
CA ALA A 39 0.73 -8.33 -9.98
C ALA A 39 0.04 -9.02 -11.17
N GLN A 40 -1.14 -8.56 -11.59
CA GLN A 40 -1.91 -9.15 -12.67
C GLN A 40 -1.36 -8.71 -14.04
N ALA A 41 -1.03 -9.67 -14.91
CA ALA A 41 -0.36 -9.39 -16.17
C ALA A 41 -1.21 -8.49 -17.11
N ALA A 42 -2.52 -8.70 -17.10
CA ALA A 42 -3.47 -7.93 -17.88
C ALA A 42 -3.51 -6.45 -17.45
N LEU A 43 -3.56 -6.19 -16.14
CA LEU A 43 -3.56 -4.84 -15.58
C LEU A 43 -2.21 -4.15 -15.78
N ALA A 44 -1.09 -4.84 -15.53
CA ALA A 44 0.24 -4.30 -15.82
C ALA A 44 0.39 -3.89 -17.29
N SER A 45 -0.17 -4.69 -18.21
CA SER A 45 -0.21 -4.36 -19.64
C SER A 45 -1.11 -3.16 -19.93
N LEU A 46 -2.26 -3.05 -19.26
CA LEU A 46 -3.16 -1.90 -19.35
C LEU A 46 -2.48 -0.61 -18.89
N VAL A 47 -1.70 -0.62 -17.81
CA VAL A 47 -0.94 0.55 -17.36
C VAL A 47 0.03 1.01 -18.44
N LYS A 48 0.77 0.08 -19.07
CA LYS A 48 1.71 0.39 -20.18
C LYS A 48 1.00 1.03 -21.38
N VAL A 49 -0.13 0.44 -21.80
CA VAL A 49 -0.94 0.98 -22.91
C VAL A 49 -1.51 2.36 -22.56
N SER A 50 -1.95 2.55 -21.32
CA SER A 50 -2.47 3.83 -20.83
C SER A 50 -1.39 4.90 -20.80
N ALA A 51 -0.16 4.56 -20.39
CA ALA A 51 0.98 5.48 -20.41
C ALA A 51 1.29 5.94 -21.84
N LEU A 52 1.36 4.99 -22.78
CA LEU A 52 1.56 5.29 -24.20
C LEU A 52 0.45 6.18 -24.77
N ALA A 53 -0.82 5.87 -24.47
CA ALA A 53 -1.96 6.64 -24.95
C ALA A 53 -2.01 8.07 -24.41
N ASN A 54 -1.45 8.30 -23.22
CA ASN A 54 -1.36 9.63 -22.59
C ASN A 54 -0.05 10.36 -22.90
N GLY A 55 0.87 9.75 -23.66
CA GLY A 55 2.17 10.35 -23.98
C GLY A 55 3.06 10.58 -22.77
N VAL A 56 2.93 9.74 -21.73
CA VAL A 56 3.73 9.79 -20.50
C VAL A 56 4.57 8.53 -20.36
N ASP A 57 5.67 8.64 -19.61
CA ASP A 57 6.53 7.51 -19.28
C ASP A 57 6.21 7.00 -17.87
N VAL A 58 6.02 5.68 -17.75
CA VAL A 58 5.76 4.99 -16.48
C VAL A 58 6.51 3.66 -16.53
N GLU A 59 7.39 3.45 -15.55
CA GLU A 59 8.10 2.18 -15.43
C GLU A 59 7.22 1.15 -14.73
N VAL A 60 6.77 0.13 -15.47
CA VAL A 60 5.80 -0.85 -14.97
C VAL A 60 6.47 -2.18 -14.65
N TYR A 61 6.41 -2.56 -13.37
CA TYR A 61 6.88 -3.82 -12.81
C TYR A 61 5.74 -4.82 -12.68
N HIS A 62 5.84 -5.94 -13.42
CA HIS A 62 4.90 -7.04 -13.32
C HIS A 62 5.34 -8.00 -12.22
N ASN A 63 4.99 -7.65 -10.99
CA ASN A 63 5.41 -8.33 -9.77
C ASN A 63 4.31 -8.25 -8.72
N ALA A 64 4.17 -9.31 -7.92
CA ALA A 64 3.53 -9.19 -6.62
C ALA A 64 4.50 -8.51 -5.64
N VAL A 65 3.98 -7.94 -4.55
CA VAL A 65 4.83 -7.34 -3.51
C VAL A 65 4.78 -8.17 -2.24
N LEU A 66 5.94 -8.62 -1.79
CA LEU A 66 6.18 -9.26 -0.50
C LEU A 66 7.55 -8.84 0.03
N ASP A 67 7.80 -9.05 1.32
CA ASP A 67 9.09 -8.86 1.98
C ASP A 67 10.07 -10.04 1.77
N VAL A 68 9.68 -11.04 0.97
CA VAL A 68 10.50 -12.20 0.64
C VAL A 68 10.49 -12.47 -0.87
N PRO A 69 11.64 -12.80 -1.48
CA PRO A 69 11.69 -13.28 -2.86
C PRO A 69 11.02 -14.65 -2.99
N ALA A 70 10.00 -14.73 -3.84
CA ALA A 70 9.19 -15.92 -4.06
C ALA A 70 8.54 -15.90 -5.46
N VAL A 71 7.90 -17.02 -5.81
CA VAL A 71 6.90 -17.09 -6.87
C VAL A 71 5.58 -17.42 -6.19
N VAL A 72 4.56 -16.62 -6.46
CA VAL A 72 3.22 -16.77 -5.86
C VAL A 72 2.20 -16.97 -6.96
N GLU A 73 1.06 -17.54 -6.59
CA GLU A 73 -0.09 -17.69 -7.48
C GLU A 73 -1.09 -16.58 -7.18
N ILE A 74 -1.48 -15.85 -8.22
CA ILE A 74 -2.52 -14.82 -8.15
C ILE A 74 -3.66 -15.21 -9.09
N ALA A 75 -4.89 -14.86 -8.73
CA ALA A 75 -6.01 -15.00 -9.64
C ALA A 75 -5.93 -13.89 -10.70
N GLU A 76 -6.00 -14.26 -11.98
CA GLU A 76 -6.00 -13.29 -13.08
C GLU A 76 -7.35 -12.57 -13.20
N LEU A 77 -7.34 -11.44 -13.91
CA LEU A 77 -8.55 -10.67 -14.17
C LEU A 77 -9.56 -11.54 -14.95
N GLY A 78 -10.80 -11.61 -14.47
CA GLY A 78 -11.87 -12.43 -15.09
C GLY A 78 -11.82 -13.92 -14.75
N ALA A 79 -10.96 -14.35 -13.82
CA ALA A 79 -10.83 -15.76 -13.42
C ALA A 79 -11.95 -16.30 -12.52
N ALA A 80 -12.77 -15.42 -11.92
CA ALA A 80 -14.03 -15.79 -11.28
C ALA A 80 -15.08 -14.79 -11.75
N ASN A 81 -16.29 -15.26 -12.04
CA ASN A 81 -17.39 -14.41 -12.52
C ASN A 81 -17.53 -13.17 -11.64
N ASP A 82 -17.41 -12.01 -12.29
CA ASP A 82 -17.59 -10.64 -11.79
C ASP A 82 -16.49 -10.07 -10.86
N PHE A 83 -15.68 -9.16 -11.44
CA PHE A 83 -14.87 -8.12 -10.76
C PHE A 83 -13.74 -8.57 -9.81
N ASN A 84 -12.90 -9.52 -10.22
CA ASN A 84 -11.63 -9.77 -9.52
C ASN A 84 -10.55 -8.69 -9.85
N GLU A 85 -10.90 -7.40 -9.71
CA GLU A 85 -10.02 -6.23 -9.94
C GLU A 85 -8.99 -6.02 -8.80
N GLY A 86 -8.81 -7.02 -7.92
CA GLY A 86 -7.94 -6.91 -6.74
C GLY A 86 -6.99 -8.08 -6.51
N GLY A 87 -7.05 -9.15 -7.33
CA GLY A 87 -6.20 -10.35 -7.28
C GLY A 87 -5.44 -10.62 -5.97
N THR A 88 -6.05 -11.28 -4.98
CA THR A 88 -5.31 -11.68 -3.76
C THR A 88 -4.26 -12.74 -4.09
N ALA A 89 -3.05 -12.58 -3.54
CA ALA A 89 -1.98 -13.58 -3.67
C ALA A 89 -2.19 -14.79 -2.73
N SER A 90 -1.86 -15.97 -3.23
CA SER A 90 -1.81 -17.23 -2.48
C SER A 90 -0.43 -17.88 -2.63
N LEU A 91 0.16 -18.35 -1.54
CA LEU A 91 1.33 -19.21 -1.56
C LEU A 91 0.88 -20.68 -1.53
N GLY A 92 0.70 -21.27 -2.71
CA GLY A 92 0.65 -22.73 -2.87
C GLY A 92 -0.67 -23.42 -2.53
N ALA A 93 -1.79 -22.70 -2.48
CA ALA A 93 -3.11 -23.31 -2.49
C ALA A 93 -3.96 -22.73 -3.61
N ALA A 94 -4.33 -23.58 -4.57
CA ALA A 94 -5.39 -23.27 -5.53
C ALA A 94 -6.63 -22.81 -4.75
N ARG A 95 -7.11 -21.60 -5.02
CA ARG A 95 -8.39 -21.17 -4.46
C ARG A 95 -9.49 -22.01 -5.13
N MET A 96 -10.09 -22.91 -4.35
CA MET A 96 -11.40 -23.45 -4.68
C MET A 96 -12.37 -22.26 -4.62
N ALA A 97 -12.96 -21.90 -5.76
CA ALA A 97 -14.02 -20.90 -5.80
C ALA A 97 -15.10 -21.25 -4.77
N SER A 98 -15.58 -20.24 -4.05
CA SER A 98 -16.78 -20.34 -3.22
C SER A 98 -17.93 -21.01 -4.00
N GLU A 99 -18.74 -21.79 -3.28
CA GLU A 99 -19.98 -22.48 -3.70
C GLU A 99 -20.35 -22.32 -5.19
N GLY A 100 -19.78 -23.16 -6.06
CA GLY A 100 -20.08 -23.11 -7.50
C GLY A 100 -19.13 -23.91 -8.40
N GLY A 101 -17.89 -24.14 -7.97
CA GLY A 101 -16.99 -25.11 -8.61
C GLY A 101 -16.37 -24.68 -9.95
N GLU A 102 -16.32 -23.38 -10.26
CA GLU A 102 -15.53 -22.91 -11.40
C GLU A 102 -14.05 -22.80 -11.02
N GLU A 103 -13.19 -23.32 -11.90
CA GLU A 103 -11.74 -23.33 -11.76
C GLU A 103 -11.21 -21.92 -12.01
N VAL A 104 -10.65 -21.27 -10.99
CA VAL A 104 -10.08 -19.93 -11.10
C VAL A 104 -8.73 -20.04 -11.78
N MET A 105 -8.56 -19.36 -12.93
CA MET A 105 -7.26 -19.28 -13.60
C MET A 105 -6.25 -18.53 -12.72
N MET A 106 -5.28 -19.29 -12.21
CA MET A 106 -4.16 -18.78 -11.42
C MET A 106 -2.95 -18.55 -12.33
N ALA A 107 -2.27 -17.41 -12.16
CA ALA A 107 -1.00 -17.11 -12.80
C ALA A 107 0.13 -17.06 -11.78
N GLN A 108 1.30 -17.56 -12.18
CA GLN A 108 2.51 -17.44 -11.39
C GLN A 108 3.18 -16.10 -11.62
N VAL A 109 3.42 -15.35 -10.54
CA VAL A 109 4.09 -14.05 -10.56
C VAL A 109 5.25 -14.04 -9.57
N ARG A 110 6.35 -13.39 -9.95
CA ARG A 110 7.50 -13.19 -9.05
C ARG A 110 7.19 -12.08 -8.07
N THR A 111 7.68 -12.21 -6.84
CA THR A 111 7.58 -11.12 -5.86
C THR A 111 8.79 -10.19 -5.95
N ALA A 112 8.57 -8.93 -5.58
CA ALA A 112 9.62 -7.94 -5.35
C ALA A 112 9.29 -7.16 -4.06
N SER A 113 10.31 -6.70 -3.34
CA SER A 113 10.11 -5.77 -2.22
C SER A 113 9.91 -4.34 -2.75
N VAL A 114 9.20 -3.51 -1.99
CA VAL A 114 9.08 -2.07 -2.29
C VAL A 114 10.46 -1.41 -2.32
N ASP A 115 11.34 -1.77 -1.38
CA ASP A 115 12.73 -1.29 -1.32
C ASP A 115 13.52 -1.59 -2.60
N LEU A 116 13.37 -2.81 -3.14
CA LEU A 116 14.05 -3.21 -4.37
C LEU A 116 13.58 -2.36 -5.56
N VAL A 117 12.27 -2.27 -5.77
CA VAL A 117 11.70 -1.50 -6.89
C VAL A 117 12.10 -0.03 -6.80
N ALA A 118 12.05 0.55 -5.59
CA ALA A 118 12.48 1.92 -5.37
C ALA A 118 13.95 2.12 -5.78
N SER A 119 14.83 1.20 -5.36
CA SER A 119 16.27 1.27 -5.64
C SER A 119 16.62 1.07 -7.12
N GLU A 120 15.93 0.15 -7.81
CA GLU A 120 16.19 -0.14 -9.22
C GLU A 120 15.73 1.00 -10.12
N VAL A 121 14.55 1.55 -9.87
CA VAL A 121 14.00 2.63 -10.70
C VAL A 121 14.65 3.95 -10.35
N PHE A 122 14.60 4.36 -9.09
CA PHE A 122 14.97 5.72 -8.71
C PHE A 122 16.44 5.85 -8.31
N GLY A 123 17.09 4.74 -7.95
CA GLY A 123 18.43 4.69 -7.36
C GLY A 123 18.36 4.48 -5.85
N ALA A 124 19.37 3.81 -5.27
CA ALA A 124 19.38 3.43 -3.86
C ALA A 124 19.22 4.63 -2.89
N ASP A 125 19.81 5.77 -3.24
CA ASP A 125 19.78 6.99 -2.42
C ASP A 125 18.64 7.95 -2.79
N ALA A 126 17.76 7.58 -3.73
CA ALA A 126 16.67 8.45 -4.14
C ALA A 126 15.58 8.54 -3.08
N THR A 127 15.02 9.74 -2.94
CA THR A 127 13.81 9.97 -2.15
C THR A 127 12.58 9.72 -3.03
N ILE A 128 11.61 9.00 -2.48
CA ILE A 128 10.26 8.86 -3.01
C ILE A 128 9.40 9.98 -2.43
N ASP A 129 8.97 10.91 -3.29
CA ASP A 129 8.13 12.03 -2.86
C ASP A 129 6.72 11.57 -2.49
N PHE A 130 6.22 10.50 -3.12
CA PHE A 130 4.95 9.88 -2.76
C PHE A 130 4.94 8.37 -2.98
N LEU A 131 4.63 7.61 -1.93
CA LEU A 131 4.45 6.16 -1.96
C LEU A 131 2.95 5.83 -1.80
N LYS A 132 2.35 5.15 -2.78
CA LYS A 132 1.04 4.52 -2.63
C LYS A 132 1.22 3.02 -2.43
N ILE A 133 0.49 2.43 -1.47
CA ILE A 133 0.34 0.98 -1.32
C ILE A 133 -1.14 0.64 -1.27
N ASP A 134 -1.61 -0.16 -2.21
CA ASP A 134 -3.01 -0.58 -2.32
C ASP A 134 -3.04 -2.01 -2.87
N VAL A 135 -2.76 -2.96 -1.99
CA VAL A 135 -2.50 -4.35 -2.36
C VAL A 135 -3.38 -5.26 -1.50
N GLU A 136 -4.49 -5.67 -2.08
CA GLU A 136 -5.60 -6.36 -1.43
C GLU A 136 -5.14 -7.57 -0.60
N GLY A 137 -5.08 -7.39 0.72
CA GLY A 137 -4.80 -8.44 1.69
C GLY A 137 -3.31 -8.73 1.91
N VAL A 138 -2.40 -8.03 1.22
CA VAL A 138 -0.95 -8.17 1.39
C VAL A 138 -0.28 -6.87 1.82
N GLU A 139 -1.07 -5.96 2.41
CA GLU A 139 -0.63 -4.64 2.85
C GLU A 139 0.49 -4.73 3.90
N ILE A 140 0.40 -5.69 4.83
CA ILE A 140 1.38 -5.86 5.90
C ILE A 140 2.75 -6.33 5.35
N PRO A 141 2.85 -7.40 4.54
CA PRO A 141 4.08 -7.72 3.82
C PRO A 141 4.62 -6.57 2.98
N ALA A 142 3.76 -5.84 2.26
CA ALA A 142 4.20 -4.73 1.43
C ALA A 142 4.82 -3.59 2.25
N LEU A 143 4.22 -3.22 3.39
CA LEU A 143 4.78 -2.27 4.34
C LEU A 143 6.07 -2.76 4.98
N ARG A 144 6.17 -4.05 5.36
CA ARG A 144 7.43 -4.60 5.87
C ARG A 144 8.55 -4.48 4.84
N SER A 145 8.21 -4.68 3.57
CA SER A 145 9.14 -4.60 2.44
C SER A 145 9.55 -3.18 2.04
N SER A 146 9.04 -2.16 2.75
CA SER A 146 9.43 -0.75 2.59
C SER A 146 10.11 -0.17 3.83
N LEU A 147 10.35 -0.98 4.86
CA LEU A 147 10.88 -0.50 6.14
C LEU A 147 12.31 0.02 6.04
N GLU A 148 13.12 -0.46 5.10
CA GLU A 148 14.47 0.09 4.90
C GLU A 148 14.39 1.49 4.29
N LEU A 149 13.55 1.67 3.26
CA LEU A 149 13.29 2.96 2.64
C LEU A 149 12.69 3.95 3.64
N LEU A 150 11.71 3.53 4.45
CA LEU A 150 11.11 4.36 5.50
C LEU A 150 12.13 4.69 6.59
N GLY A 151 12.86 3.69 7.11
CA GLY A 151 13.82 3.86 8.19
C GLY A 151 14.95 4.84 7.89
N ARG A 152 15.30 5.03 6.62
CA ARG A 152 16.28 6.05 6.17
C ARG A 152 15.67 7.40 5.80
N GLY A 153 14.37 7.61 6.01
CA GLY A 153 13.66 8.82 5.59
C GLY A 153 13.52 8.95 4.07
N GLY A 154 13.56 7.82 3.35
CA GLY A 154 13.52 7.75 1.90
C GLY A 154 12.13 7.98 1.30
N VAL A 155 11.07 8.09 2.12
CA VAL A 155 9.72 8.47 1.66
C VAL A 155 9.31 9.79 2.28
N ARG A 156 8.82 10.75 1.50
CA ARG A 156 8.30 12.02 2.05
C ARG A 156 6.87 11.88 2.57
N ASP A 157 5.99 11.37 1.73
CA ASP A 157 4.57 11.17 2.02
C ASP A 157 4.15 9.78 1.54
N ALA A 158 3.28 9.10 2.29
CA ALA A 158 2.73 7.80 1.90
C ALA A 158 1.21 7.75 2.10
N SER A 159 0.54 6.97 1.25
CA SER A 159 -0.86 6.60 1.40
C SER A 159 -1.00 5.10 1.25
N VAL A 160 -1.57 4.44 2.25
CA VAL A 160 -1.71 2.99 2.29
C VAL A 160 -3.19 2.67 2.45
N GLU A 161 -3.76 1.92 1.52
CA GLU A 161 -5.03 1.24 1.80
C GLU A 161 -4.74 0.23 2.90
N PHE A 162 -5.37 0.39 4.06
CA PHE A 162 -5.17 -0.49 5.19
C PHE A 162 -6.44 -1.32 5.39
N GLY A 163 -6.43 -2.56 4.88
CA GLY A 163 -7.56 -3.46 4.94
C GLY A 163 -8.00 -3.81 6.38
N PRO A 164 -9.19 -4.42 6.54
CA PRO A 164 -9.63 -4.90 7.85
C PRO A 164 -8.84 -6.14 8.29
N ALA A 165 -8.72 -6.36 9.60
CA ALA A 165 -8.02 -7.51 10.21
C ALA A 165 -8.43 -8.87 9.62
N LYS A 166 -9.71 -9.03 9.29
CA LYS A 166 -10.25 -10.24 8.65
C LYS A 166 -9.56 -10.55 7.31
N ARG A 167 -9.30 -9.52 6.49
CA ARG A 167 -8.65 -9.69 5.18
C ARG A 167 -7.24 -10.27 5.34
N TRP A 168 -6.49 -9.79 6.32
CA TRP A 168 -5.15 -10.32 6.60
C TRP A 168 -5.20 -11.76 7.11
N ALA A 169 -6.08 -12.05 8.07
CA ALA A 169 -6.24 -13.41 8.58
C ALA A 169 -6.57 -14.43 7.47
N GLU A 170 -7.38 -14.04 6.48
CA GLU A 170 -7.63 -14.85 5.28
C GLU A 170 -6.36 -15.02 4.43
N SER A 171 -5.59 -13.95 4.19
CA SER A 171 -4.31 -14.04 3.46
C SER A 171 -3.29 -14.95 4.16
N GLU A 172 -3.19 -14.90 5.49
CA GLU A 172 -2.28 -15.77 6.25
C GLU A 172 -2.71 -17.24 6.18
N GLN A 173 -4.02 -17.53 6.20
CA GLN A 173 -4.55 -18.88 5.95
C GLN A 173 -4.21 -19.39 4.54
N HIS A 174 -4.01 -18.48 3.58
CA HIS A 174 -3.57 -18.77 2.21
C HIS A 174 -2.04 -18.65 2.01
N GLY A 175 -1.26 -18.70 3.10
CA GLY A 175 0.19 -18.83 3.05
C GLY A 175 0.97 -17.52 2.94
N VAL A 176 0.30 -16.36 3.01
CA VAL A 176 0.98 -15.06 3.06
C VAL A 176 1.48 -14.81 4.49
N ALA A 177 2.70 -15.26 4.78
CA ALA A 177 3.29 -15.22 6.12
C ALA A 177 3.37 -13.79 6.69
N GLY A 178 2.80 -13.59 7.88
CA GLY A 178 2.83 -12.30 8.57
C GLY A 178 1.75 -11.31 8.10
N ALA A 179 0.79 -11.74 7.29
CA ALA A 179 -0.44 -10.99 7.08
C ALA A 179 -1.39 -11.22 8.26
N ASN A 180 -1.11 -10.65 9.43
CA ASN A 180 -1.98 -10.80 10.60
C ASN A 180 -2.01 -9.53 11.47
N PRO A 181 -3.00 -9.40 12.39
CA PRO A 181 -3.15 -8.20 13.20
C PRO A 181 -1.93 -7.88 14.08
N ALA A 182 -1.23 -8.89 14.61
CA ALA A 182 -0.06 -8.65 15.44
C ALA A 182 1.10 -8.07 14.61
N ALA A 183 1.31 -8.59 13.39
CA ALA A 183 2.28 -8.05 12.45
C ALA A 183 1.89 -6.64 11.95
N ALA A 184 0.59 -6.34 11.85
CA ALA A 184 0.10 -5.00 11.53
C ALA A 184 0.47 -3.97 12.62
N VAL A 185 0.32 -4.33 13.90
CA VAL A 185 0.76 -3.47 15.01
C VAL A 185 2.28 -3.29 15.01
N ASP A 186 3.04 -4.37 14.82
CA ASP A 186 4.51 -4.31 14.74
C ASP A 186 5.00 -3.38 13.60
N VAL A 187 4.41 -3.48 12.41
CA VAL A 187 4.84 -2.61 11.29
C VAL A 187 4.51 -1.15 11.55
N LEU A 188 3.38 -0.84 12.19
CA LEU A 188 3.03 0.53 12.58
C LEU A 188 4.00 1.10 13.61
N HIS A 189 4.42 0.32 14.61
CA HIS A 189 5.45 0.74 15.55
C HIS A 189 6.79 1.02 14.87
N LYS A 190 7.16 0.25 13.85
CA LYS A 190 8.39 0.49 13.09
C LYS A 190 8.32 1.76 12.24
N ILE A 191 7.14 2.07 11.68
CA ILE A 191 6.88 3.32 10.96
C ILE A 191 6.99 4.52 11.91
N ASP A 192 6.41 4.42 13.10
CA ASP A 192 6.52 5.44 14.16
C ASP A 192 7.98 5.62 14.61
N ALA A 193 8.71 4.53 14.84
CA ALA A 193 10.13 4.56 15.18
C ALA A 193 11.01 5.16 14.06
N ALA A 194 10.56 5.11 12.80
CA ALA A 194 11.19 5.78 11.67
C ALA A 194 10.88 7.29 11.58
N GLY A 195 10.06 7.81 12.50
CA GLY A 195 9.74 9.23 12.62
C GLY A 195 8.57 9.71 11.76
N TYR A 196 7.70 8.80 11.32
CA TYR A 196 6.52 9.16 10.54
C TYR A 196 5.28 9.34 11.42
N ASP A 197 4.58 10.45 11.21
CA ASP A 197 3.22 10.62 11.72
C ASP A 197 2.24 9.84 10.84
N ALA A 198 1.71 8.72 11.34
CA ALA A 198 0.65 7.98 10.67
C ALA A 198 -0.73 8.56 11.00
N TYR A 199 -1.70 8.43 10.07
CA TYR A 199 -3.08 8.89 10.25
C TYR A 199 -4.04 7.90 9.58
N LEU A 200 -5.08 7.44 10.29
CA LEU A 200 -6.16 6.67 9.69
C LEU A 200 -7.23 7.63 9.17
N THR A 201 -7.66 7.41 7.94
CA THR A 201 -8.67 8.26 7.30
C THR A 201 -9.82 7.44 6.75
N TRP A 202 -11.04 7.97 6.89
CA TRP A 202 -12.24 7.42 6.26
C TRP A 202 -13.18 8.57 5.91
N GLY A 203 -13.42 8.77 4.61
CA GLY A 203 -14.19 9.91 4.12
C GLY A 203 -13.58 11.24 4.55
N ARG A 204 -14.30 11.99 5.41
CA ARG A 204 -13.88 13.32 5.90
C ARG A 204 -13.26 13.31 7.29
N PHE A 205 -13.14 12.14 7.89
CA PHE A 205 -12.67 11.99 9.26
C PHE A 205 -11.26 11.43 9.29
N CYS A 206 -10.52 11.81 10.33
CA CYS A 206 -9.16 11.36 10.55
C CYS A 206 -8.93 11.14 12.04
N VAL A 207 -8.22 10.08 12.38
CA VAL A 207 -7.74 9.80 13.73
C VAL A 207 -6.26 9.44 13.68
N PRO A 208 -5.43 9.94 14.62
CA PRO A 208 -4.10 9.38 14.79
C PRO A 208 -4.24 7.89 15.18
N PRO A 209 -3.55 6.96 14.48
CA PRO A 209 -3.59 5.52 14.75
C PRO A 209 -2.92 5.16 16.06
N LEU A 210 -1.99 6.00 16.53
CA LEU A 210 -1.19 5.79 17.72
C LEU A 210 -1.36 7.03 18.61
N ASN A 211 -1.87 6.84 19.84
CA ASN A 211 -1.44 7.75 20.90
C ASN A 211 0.02 7.42 21.24
N ALA A 212 0.76 8.39 21.77
CA ALA A 212 2.16 8.24 22.19
C ALA A 212 2.42 7.12 23.23
N THR A 213 1.40 6.34 23.61
CA THR A 213 1.46 5.23 24.56
C THR A 213 1.21 3.85 23.93
N GLY A 214 0.88 3.75 22.64
CA GLY A 214 0.63 2.47 21.95
C GLY A 214 -0.73 1.82 22.24
N GLU A 215 -1.54 2.37 23.13
CA GLU A 215 -2.79 1.75 23.59
C GLU A 215 -3.93 1.83 22.57
N LEU A 216 -3.96 2.86 21.70
CA LEU A 216 -5.01 3.02 20.69
C LEU A 216 -4.93 1.96 19.58
N ALA A 217 -3.73 1.47 19.25
CA ALA A 217 -3.56 0.47 18.21
C ALA A 217 -4.21 -0.86 18.62
N ASP A 218 -3.90 -1.37 19.82
CA ASP A 218 -4.42 -2.67 20.26
C ASP A 218 -5.95 -2.70 20.35
N GLU A 219 -6.60 -1.65 20.89
CA GLU A 219 -8.06 -1.59 20.99
C GLU A 219 -8.77 -1.32 19.66
N ALA A 220 -8.19 -0.48 18.79
CA ALA A 220 -8.76 -0.18 17.48
C ALA A 220 -8.69 -1.36 16.50
N PHE A 221 -7.58 -2.11 16.56
CA PHE A 221 -7.34 -3.28 15.70
C PHE A 221 -8.08 -4.53 16.17
N ALA A 222 -8.20 -4.75 17.48
CA ALA A 222 -8.83 -5.96 18.03
C ALA A 222 -10.36 -6.02 17.82
N ARG A 223 -11.03 -4.91 17.50
CA ARG A 223 -12.50 -4.82 17.52
C ARG A 223 -13.21 -4.70 16.17
N GLU A 224 -12.52 -4.76 15.03
CA GLU A 224 -13.10 -4.36 13.73
C GLU A 224 -13.68 -2.91 13.74
N CYS A 225 -13.36 -2.10 14.76
CA CYS A 225 -13.99 -0.81 15.03
C CYS A 225 -13.25 0.38 14.41
N GLN A 226 -12.32 0.16 13.48
CA GLN A 226 -11.63 1.25 12.76
C GLN A 226 -12.63 2.26 12.18
N LEU A 227 -13.74 1.77 11.63
CA LEU A 227 -14.82 2.60 11.09
C LEU A 227 -15.52 3.45 12.15
N GLU A 228 -15.82 2.89 13.33
CA GLU A 228 -16.50 3.62 14.40
C GLU A 228 -15.58 4.65 15.08
N LEU A 229 -14.31 4.29 15.29
CA LEU A 229 -13.27 5.22 15.75
C LEU A 229 -13.09 6.38 14.78
N VAL A 230 -12.98 6.10 13.48
CA VAL A 230 -12.81 7.16 12.48
C VAL A 230 -14.09 8.00 12.35
N LYS A 231 -15.30 7.42 12.38
CA LYS A 231 -16.56 8.19 12.40
C LYS A 231 -16.68 9.13 13.60
N SER A 232 -16.08 8.76 14.73
CA SER A 232 -16.02 9.61 15.94
C SER A 232 -14.87 10.63 15.92
N GLY A 233 -14.00 10.56 14.90
CA GLY A 233 -12.77 11.36 14.77
C GLY A 233 -12.99 12.83 14.44
N LEU A 234 -11.88 13.57 14.41
CA LEU A 234 -11.91 15.01 14.11
C LEU A 234 -12.18 15.26 12.62
N PRO A 235 -12.88 16.36 12.27
CA PRO A 235 -13.03 16.76 10.88
C PRO A 235 -11.67 17.15 10.26
N HIS A 236 -11.39 16.62 9.06
CA HIS A 236 -10.17 16.95 8.30
C HIS A 236 -10.11 18.47 7.95
N PRO A 237 -8.93 19.15 7.99
CA PRO A 237 -7.57 18.63 8.14
C PRO A 237 -7.00 18.69 9.58
N CYS A 238 -6.50 17.54 10.07
CA CYS A 238 -5.85 17.38 11.39
C CYS A 238 -4.60 18.24 11.63
N ARG A 239 -3.98 18.81 10.57
CA ARG A 239 -2.74 19.60 10.70
C ARG A 239 -2.86 20.80 11.66
N LYS A 240 -4.04 21.41 11.77
CA LYS A 240 -4.21 22.61 12.64
C LYS A 240 -4.42 22.28 14.11
N GLU A 241 -4.87 21.07 14.43
CA GLU A 241 -5.18 20.66 15.81
C GLU A 241 -4.00 19.93 16.46
N VAL A 242 -3.26 19.12 15.70
CA VAL A 242 -1.99 18.54 16.16
C VAL A 242 -0.96 19.64 16.44
N ALA A 243 -0.84 20.65 15.58
CA ALA A 243 0.01 21.81 15.83
C ALA A 243 -0.39 22.58 17.11
N ARG A 244 -1.68 22.57 17.49
CA ARG A 244 -2.17 23.15 18.76
C ARG A 244 -1.91 22.26 19.97
N LEU A 245 -1.93 20.94 19.82
CA LEU A 245 -1.65 19.97 20.88
C LEU A 245 -0.14 19.93 21.21
N VAL A 246 0.71 19.92 20.18
CA VAL A 246 2.18 20.06 20.32
C VAL A 246 2.55 21.40 20.93
N ALA A 247 1.88 22.50 20.54
CA ALA A 247 2.12 23.83 21.13
C ALA A 247 1.64 23.97 22.60
N ARG A 248 0.86 23.01 23.12
CA ARG A 248 0.39 23.00 24.51
C ARG A 248 1.24 22.12 25.44
N GLY A 249 2.32 21.52 24.95
CA GLY A 249 3.23 20.73 25.78
C GLY A 249 2.56 19.52 26.43
N SER A 250 1.60 18.89 25.75
CA SER A 250 0.94 17.67 26.20
C SER A 250 1.12 16.55 25.18
N VAL A 251 2.38 16.25 24.86
CA VAL A 251 2.92 14.94 24.46
C VAL A 251 4.35 14.90 24.99
#